data_AF-A0A1Q9TVA5-F1
#
_entry.id   AF-A0A1Q9TVA5-F1
#
_cell.length_a   1.000
_cell.length_b   1.000
_cell.length_c   1.000
_cell.angle_alpha   90.00
_cell.angle_beta   90.00
_cell.angle_gamma   90.00
#
_symmetry.space_group_name_H-M   'P 1'
#
loop_
_entity.id
_entity.type
_entity.pdbx_description
1 polymer ?
#
loop_
_entity_poly.entity_id
_entity_poly.type
_entity_poly.pdbx_seq_one_letter_code
_entity_poly.pdbx_strand_id
1 'polypeptide(L)'
;MVIGPDLMEAFLTIPALQNAAAAGSDQALRNGEIGRVFGFRVFISPFVNGTTAFTRDAFALACRAPRVSEGAGKSASQRHNGYSLRVVQDFDMTVRAEVSLMSTFVGAGVLDNRQSMSFGLAA
;
A
#
# COMPACT_ATOMS: atom_id res chain seq x y z
N MET A 1 1.60 -11.24 0.78
CA MET A 1 1.93 -11.56 -0.63
C MET A 1 1.03 -10.73 -1.51
N VAL A 2 1.59 -10.11 -2.54
CA VAL A 2 0.88 -9.24 -3.47
C VAL A 2 0.99 -9.82 -4.87
N ILE A 3 -0.14 -9.92 -5.56
CA ILE A 3 -0.27 -10.53 -6.89
C ILE A 3 -0.75 -9.45 -7.87
N GLY A 4 -0.06 -9.34 -8.99
CA GLY A 4 -0.48 -8.54 -10.14
C GLY A 4 -1.62 -9.22 -10.93
N PRO A 5 -2.44 -8.45 -11.65
CA PRO A 5 -3.63 -8.96 -12.34
C PRO A 5 -3.30 -10.06 -13.38
N ASP A 6 -2.14 -10.00 -14.03
CA ASP A 6 -1.74 -10.95 -15.08
C ASP A 6 -1.60 -12.40 -14.58
N LEU A 7 -1.27 -12.58 -13.30
CA LEU A 7 -1.13 -13.89 -12.68
C LEU A 7 -2.42 -14.36 -11.98
N MET A 8 -3.44 -13.50 -11.89
CA MET A 8 -4.67 -13.79 -11.17
C MET A 8 -5.40 -15.00 -11.74
N GLU A 9 -5.52 -15.12 -13.07
CA GLU A 9 -6.18 -16.25 -13.73
C GLU A 9 -5.46 -17.58 -13.47
N ALA A 10 -4.13 -17.56 -13.50
CA ALA A 10 -3.32 -18.73 -13.20
C ALA A 10 -3.48 -19.15 -11.73
N PHE A 11 -3.57 -18.18 -10.82
CA PHE A 11 -3.78 -18.43 -9.39
C PHE A 11 -5.22 -18.88 -9.07
N LEU A 12 -6.25 -18.33 -9.72
CA LEU A 12 -7.65 -18.71 -9.51
C LEU A 12 -7.95 -20.16 -9.95
N THR A 13 -7.18 -20.67 -10.90
CA THR A 13 -7.33 -22.04 -11.42
C THR A 13 -6.74 -23.10 -10.47
N ILE A 14 -5.92 -22.71 -9.48
CA ILE A 14 -5.28 -23.67 -8.57
C ILE A 14 -6.32 -24.25 -7.60
N PRO A 15 -6.54 -25.58 -7.59
CA PRO A 15 -7.58 -26.21 -6.75
C PRO A 15 -7.41 -25.95 -5.24
N ALA A 16 -6.17 -25.79 -4.77
CA ALA A 16 -5.88 -25.45 -3.38
C ALA A 16 -6.38 -24.05 -2.98
N LEU A 17 -6.47 -23.11 -3.93
CA LEU A 17 -6.96 -21.76 -3.71
C LEU A 17 -8.47 -21.67 -3.79
N GLN A 18 -9.10 -22.46 -4.65
CA GLN A 18 -10.56 -22.61 -4.68
C GLN A 18 -11.09 -23.20 -3.37
N ASN A 19 -10.38 -24.18 -2.78
CA ASN A 19 -10.73 -24.75 -1.48
C ASN A 19 -10.47 -23.78 -0.31
N ALA A 20 -9.42 -22.94 -0.39
CA ALA A 20 -9.15 -21.91 0.62
C ALA A 20 -10.14 -20.74 0.55
N ALA A 21 -10.60 -20.36 -0.65
CA ALA A 21 -11.65 -19.36 -0.86
C ALA A 21 -13.03 -19.89 -0.41
N ALA A 22 -13.29 -21.19 -0.60
CA ALA A 22 -14.53 -21.85 -0.15
C ALA A 22 -14.64 -21.99 1.38
N ALA A 23 -13.51 -21.95 2.12
CA ALA A 23 -13.48 -21.97 3.58
C ALA A 23 -13.83 -20.61 4.23
N GLY A 24 -14.51 -19.73 3.49
CA GLY A 24 -14.66 -18.30 3.73
C GLY A 24 -15.17 -17.90 5.12
N SER A 25 -14.56 -16.84 5.66
CA SER A 25 -15.11 -16.03 6.74
C SER A 25 -15.34 -14.59 6.23
N ASP A 26 -16.49 -13.99 6.56
CA ASP A 26 -16.97 -12.69 6.04
C ASP A 26 -16.05 -11.47 6.35
N GLN A 27 -14.98 -11.66 7.12
CA GLN A 27 -14.00 -10.63 7.39
C GLN A 27 -12.90 -10.52 6.33
N ALA A 28 -12.61 -11.59 5.59
CA ALA A 28 -11.55 -11.59 4.57
C ALA A 28 -11.94 -10.76 3.33
N LEU A 29 -13.20 -10.85 2.90
CA LEU A 29 -13.71 -10.14 1.73
C LEU A 29 -13.72 -8.62 1.92
N ARG A 30 -13.96 -8.14 3.15
CA ARG A 30 -13.93 -6.71 3.48
C ARG A 30 -12.53 -6.08 3.38
N ASN A 31 -11.48 -6.87 3.55
CA ASN A 31 -10.09 -6.41 3.46
C ASN A 31 -9.46 -6.65 2.07
N GLY A 32 -10.23 -7.14 1.09
CA GLY A 32 -9.73 -7.49 -0.24
C GLY A 32 -8.80 -8.70 -0.23
N GLU A 33 -8.94 -9.61 0.74
CA GLU A 33 -8.14 -10.82 0.85
C GLU A 33 -8.88 -12.02 0.26
N ILE A 34 -8.23 -12.74 -0.66
CA ILE A 34 -8.77 -13.98 -1.25
C ILE A 34 -8.76 -15.13 -0.21
N GLY A 35 -7.84 -15.08 0.77
CA GLY A 35 -7.65 -16.09 1.79
C GLY A 35 -6.20 -16.17 2.28
N ARG A 36 -5.93 -17.09 3.21
CA ARG A 36 -4.57 -17.36 3.70
C ARG A 36 -4.00 -18.59 3.02
N VAL A 37 -2.89 -18.40 2.30
CA VAL A 37 -2.28 -19.43 1.46
C VAL A 37 -0.85 -19.64 1.96
N PHE A 38 -0.51 -20.88 2.37
CA PHE A 38 0.80 -21.20 2.96
C PHE A 38 1.24 -20.23 4.08
N GLY A 39 0.28 -19.74 4.88
CA GLY A 39 0.56 -18.80 5.97
C GLY A 39 0.62 -17.32 5.58
N PHE A 40 0.56 -16.97 4.29
CA PHE A 40 0.55 -15.59 3.79
C PHE A 40 -0.87 -15.08 3.52
N ARG A 41 -1.10 -13.80 3.83
CA ARG A 41 -2.28 -13.05 3.36
C ARG A 41 -2.06 -12.65 1.90
N VAL A 42 -3.03 -12.94 1.05
CA VAL A 42 -2.96 -12.67 -0.39
C VAL A 42 -3.76 -11.41 -0.71
N PHE A 43 -3.07 -10.42 -1.27
CA PHE A 43 -3.65 -9.17 -1.75
C PHE A 43 -3.45 -9.04 -3.25
N ILE A 44 -4.43 -8.44 -3.92
CA ILE A 44 -4.35 -8.11 -5.34
C ILE A 44 -4.02 -6.63 -5.47
N SER A 45 -3.03 -6.29 -6.29
CA SER A 45 -2.72 -4.89 -6.59
C SER A 45 -2.40 -4.70 -8.07
N PRO A 46 -3.06 -3.74 -8.74
CA PRO A 46 -2.77 -3.42 -10.14
C PRO A 46 -1.41 -2.71 -10.33
N PHE A 47 -0.78 -2.26 -9.25
CA PHE A 47 0.48 -1.50 -9.29
C PHE A 47 1.73 -2.38 -9.23
N VAL A 48 1.56 -3.71 -9.22
CA VAL A 48 2.66 -4.67 -9.14
C VAL A 48 2.62 -5.57 -10.36
N ASN A 49 3.73 -5.62 -11.10
CA ASN A 49 3.93 -6.58 -12.18
C ASN A 49 4.53 -7.86 -11.59
N GLY A 50 3.85 -8.99 -11.78
CA GLY A 50 4.27 -10.28 -11.20
C GLY A 50 3.76 -10.49 -9.76
N THR A 51 4.40 -11.42 -9.05
CA THR A 51 4.01 -11.78 -7.68
C THR A 51 5.17 -11.59 -6.72
N THR A 52 4.92 -10.90 -5.60
CA THR A 52 5.91 -10.69 -4.53
C THR A 52 5.39 -11.20 -3.19
N ALA A 53 6.10 -12.15 -2.60
CA ALA A 53 5.87 -12.61 -1.23
C ALA A 53 6.93 -12.00 -0.30
N PHE A 54 6.49 -11.47 0.84
CA PHE A 54 7.39 -10.84 1.81
C PHE A 54 6.86 -10.98 3.24
N THR A 55 7.76 -10.97 4.21
CA THR A 55 7.45 -10.84 5.64
C THR A 55 7.42 -9.36 6.05
N ARG A 56 6.92 -9.07 7.26
CA ARG A 56 6.77 -7.69 7.75
C ARG A 56 8.07 -6.88 7.74
N ASP A 57 9.21 -7.54 7.92
CA ASP A 57 10.51 -6.89 8.11
C ASP A 57 11.33 -6.79 6.80
N ALA A 58 10.77 -7.20 5.67
CA ALA A 58 11.48 -7.13 4.38
C ALA A 58 11.66 -5.69 3.87
N PHE A 59 10.69 -4.81 4.15
CA PHE A 59 10.66 -3.44 3.64
C PHE A 59 10.46 -2.44 4.77
N ALA A 60 11.18 -1.33 4.70
CA ALA A 60 10.98 -0.18 5.59
C ALA A 60 10.32 0.95 4.80
N LEU A 61 9.27 1.53 5.39
CA LEU A 61 8.64 2.76 4.91
C LEU A 61 8.87 3.86 5.94
N ALA A 62 9.50 4.95 5.50
CA ALA A 62 9.69 6.15 6.29
C ALA A 62 8.84 7.28 5.71
N CYS A 63 7.86 7.75 6.49
CA CYS A 63 7.05 8.92 6.17
C CYS A 63 7.39 10.04 7.15
N ARG A 64 7.71 11.23 6.62
CA ARG A 64 7.98 12.43 7.43
C ARG A 64 7.30 13.66 6.86
N ALA A 65 6.44 14.27 7.65
CA ALA A 65 5.81 15.53 7.31
C ALA A 65 6.86 16.66 7.38
N PRO A 66 6.88 17.58 6.40
CA PRO A 66 7.64 18.82 6.50
C PRO A 66 7.17 19.67 7.69
N ARG A 67 7.99 20.64 8.11
CA ARG A 67 7.59 21.60 9.15
C ARG A 67 6.33 22.35 8.72
N VAL A 68 5.45 22.62 9.69
CA VAL A 68 4.25 23.46 9.51
C VAL A 68 4.68 24.82 8.95
N SER A 69 3.93 25.32 7.97
CA SER A 69 4.24 26.63 7.36
C SER A 69 3.81 27.72 8.32
N GLU A 70 4.74 28.58 8.74
CA GLU A 70 4.45 29.69 9.67
C GLU A 70 3.78 30.89 8.99
N GLY A 71 3.86 30.99 7.66
CA GLY A 71 3.32 32.09 6.88
C GLY A 71 2.03 31.80 6.12
N ALA A 72 1.47 30.59 6.24
CA ALA A 72 0.23 30.23 5.56
C ALA A 72 -1.00 30.46 6.46
N GLY A 73 -2.11 30.91 5.88
CA GLY A 73 -3.33 31.24 6.63
C GLY A 73 -3.82 30.13 7.57
N LYS A 74 -3.76 28.86 7.13
CA LYS A 74 -3.99 27.69 8.00
C LYS A 74 -2.99 26.59 7.66
N SER A 75 -2.26 26.08 8.64
CA SER A 75 -1.37 24.93 8.43
C SER A 75 -1.39 23.98 9.63
N ALA A 76 -1.44 22.68 9.33
CA ALA A 76 -1.38 21.63 10.33
C ALA A 76 -0.50 20.47 9.85
N SER A 77 0.18 19.82 10.79
CA SER A 77 0.83 18.53 10.54
C SER A 77 0.29 17.50 11.52
N GLN A 78 -0.13 16.35 10.98
CA GLN A 78 -0.66 15.24 11.78
C GLN A 78 0.11 13.96 11.46
N ARG A 79 0.22 13.10 12.48
CA ARG A 79 0.82 11.78 12.37
C ARG A 79 -0.18 10.75 12.86
N HIS A 80 -0.36 9.68 12.09
CA HIS A 80 -1.25 8.57 12.45
C HIS A 80 -0.74 7.28 11.81
N ASN A 81 -0.64 6.21 12.60
CA ASN A 81 -0.26 4.86 12.15
C ASN A 81 1.00 4.81 11.26
N GLY A 82 2.03 5.58 11.60
CA GLY A 82 3.29 5.62 10.84
C GLY A 82 3.25 6.49 9.57
N TYR A 83 2.10 7.03 9.20
CA TYR A 83 1.98 8.06 8.18
C TYR A 83 1.98 9.44 8.81
N SER A 84 2.61 10.38 8.14
CA SER A 84 2.66 11.77 8.58
C SER A 84 2.38 12.67 7.41
N LEU A 85 1.59 13.70 7.63
CA LEU A 85 1.13 14.58 6.58
C LEU A 85 1.11 16.02 7.07
N ARG A 86 1.37 16.93 6.14
CA ARG A 86 1.20 18.37 6.33
C ARG A 86 0.16 18.86 5.36
N VAL A 87 -0.83 19.58 5.89
CA VAL A 87 -1.81 20.32 5.11
C VAL A 87 -1.55 21.81 5.31
N VAL A 88 -1.56 22.54 4.20
CA VAL A 88 -1.49 23.99 4.15
C VAL A 88 -2.69 24.46 3.34
N GLN A 89 -3.47 25.36 3.91
CA GLN A 89 -4.60 26.00 3.25
C GLN A 89 -4.40 27.51 3.26
N ASP A 90 -4.55 28.13 2.11
CA ASP A 90 -4.47 29.57 1.95
C ASP A 90 -5.35 30.03 0.79
N PHE A 91 -5.74 31.30 0.78
CA PHE A 91 -6.49 31.89 -0.31
C PHE A 91 -5.52 32.47 -1.35
N ASP A 92 -5.52 31.93 -2.56
CA ASP A 92 -4.72 32.47 -3.66
C ASP A 92 -5.53 33.53 -4.42
N MET A 93 -5.06 34.77 -4.39
CA MET A 93 -5.66 35.91 -5.11
C MET A 93 -5.57 35.77 -6.64
N THR A 94 -4.63 34.96 -7.14
CA THR A 94 -4.40 34.73 -8.56
C THR A 94 -5.50 33.85 -9.15
N VAL A 95 -5.82 32.76 -8.45
CA VAL A 95 -6.87 31.80 -8.83
C VAL A 95 -8.23 32.19 -8.22
N ARG A 96 -8.24 33.13 -7.26
CA ARG A 96 -9.42 33.61 -6.50
C ARG A 96 -10.17 32.48 -5.78
N ALA A 97 -9.42 31.51 -5.26
CA ALA A 97 -9.96 30.35 -4.59
C ALA A 97 -9.08 29.93 -3.42
N GLU A 98 -9.66 29.18 -2.48
CA GLU A 98 -8.89 28.50 -1.45
C GLU A 98 -8.10 27.34 -2.07
N VAL A 99 -6.79 27.36 -1.89
CA VAL A 99 -5.88 26.31 -2.34
C VAL A 99 -5.45 25.50 -1.14
N SER A 100 -5.50 24.17 -1.29
CA SER A 100 -5.01 23.22 -0.29
C SER A 100 -3.82 22.46 -0.85
N LEU A 101 -2.71 22.49 -0.12
CA LEU A 101 -1.51 21.72 -0.43
C LEU A 101 -1.29 20.67 0.65
N MET A 102 -1.23 19.42 0.21
CA MET A 102 -0.97 18.26 1.06
C MET A 102 0.41 17.68 0.72
N SER A 103 1.31 17.63 1.70
CA SER A 103 2.71 17.26 1.47
C SER A 103 3.25 16.31 2.54
N THR A 104 4.04 15.33 2.11
CA THR A 104 4.80 14.42 2.96
C THR A 104 6.08 13.97 2.24
N PHE A 105 7.17 13.80 2.97
CA PHE A 105 8.35 13.12 2.46
C PHE A 105 8.19 11.62 2.70
N VAL A 106 8.33 10.83 1.64
CA VAL A 106 8.24 9.38 1.69
C VAL A 106 9.54 8.76 1.16
N GLY A 107 10.05 7.77 1.88
CA GLY A 107 11.14 6.92 1.46
C GLY A 107 10.80 5.46 1.73
N ALA A 108 11.07 4.59 0.76
CA ALA A 108 10.94 3.15 0.91
C ALA A 108 12.28 2.48 0.62
N GLY A 109 12.63 1.45 1.38
CA GLY A 109 13.88 0.71 1.21
C GLY A 109 13.71 -0.77 1.55
N VAL A 110 14.56 -1.60 0.94
CA VAL A 110 14.69 -3.01 1.28
C VAL A 110 15.59 -3.12 2.51
N LEU A 111 15.08 -3.69 3.59
CA LEU A 111 15.86 -3.91 4.82
C LEU A 111 16.61 -5.24 4.76
N ASP A 112 15.92 -6.31 4.36
CA ASP A 112 16.51 -7.64 4.19
C ASP A 112 15.95 -8.33 2.95
N ASN A 113 16.84 -8.58 1.99
CA ASN A 113 16.50 -9.23 0.73
C ASN A 113 16.15 -10.72 0.90
N ARG A 114 16.57 -11.39 1.98
CA ARG A 114 16.23 -12.80 2.23
C ARG A 114 14.76 -13.01 2.57
N GLN A 115 14.09 -11.93 2.97
CA GLN A 115 12.71 -11.94 3.45
C GLN A 115 11.69 -11.52 2.39
N SER A 116 12.14 -11.26 1.16
CA SER A 116 11.30 -10.98 0.00
C SER A 116 11.66 -11.91 -1.15
N MET A 117 10.64 -12.45 -1.82
CA MET A 117 10.81 -13.25 -3.03
C MET A 117 9.85 -12.74 -4.09
N SER A 118 10.37 -12.43 -5.27
CA SER A 118 9.56 -12.13 -6.45
C SER A 118 9.63 -13.28 -7.43
N PHE A 119 8.49 -13.70 -7.96
CA PHE A 119 8.43 -14.66 -9.05
C PHE A 119 7.39 -14.20 -10.08
N GLY A 120 7.73 -14.41 -11.35
CA GLY A 120 6.87 -14.13 -12.49
C GLY A 120 6.55 -15.42 -13.24
N LEU A 121 5.55 -15.37 -14.11
CA LEU A 121 5.40 -16.41 -15.12
C LEU A 121 6.65 -16.34 -16.02
N ALA A 122 7.33 -17.46 -16.19
CA ALA A 122 8.26 -17.56 -17.31
C ALA A 122 7.42 -17.41 -18.58
N ALA A 123 7.77 -16.42 -19.40
CA ALA A 123 7.17 -16.26 -20.73
C ALA A 123 7.32 -17.54 -21.55
#